data_AF-A0A7M3M906-F1
#
_entry.id   AF-A0A7M3M906-F1
#
_cell.length_a   1.000
_cell.length_b   1.000
_cell.length_c   1.000
_cell.angle_alpha   90.00
_cell.angle_beta   90.00
_cell.angle_gamma   90.00
#
_symmetry.space_group_name_H-M   'P 1'
#
loop_
_entity.id
_entity.type
_entity.pdbx_description
1 polymer ?
#
loop_
_entity_poly.entity_id
_entity_poly.type
_entity_poly.pdbx_seq_one_letter_code
_entity_poly.pdbx_strand_id
1 'polypeptide(L)'
;HEFSDMQEVEQTLEGLAAREDGPYVARLPREPGKRESRYMHLFSGDVEVASVESDAGSLASNDTLAARVEALEEEVAGLKQRLDALLAHLGD
;
A
#
# COMPACT_ATOMS: atom_id res chain seq x y z
N HIS A 1 -12.38 6.79 18.94
CA HIS A 1 -13.73 6.25 19.09
C HIS A 1 -13.65 5.15 20.13
N GLU A 2 -14.49 5.17 21.15
CA GLU A 2 -14.57 4.10 22.14
C GLU A 2 -15.62 3.09 21.65
N PHE A 3 -15.32 1.80 21.74
CA PHE A 3 -16.25 0.73 21.37
C PHE A 3 -16.80 0.08 22.64
N SER A 4 -18.10 -0.18 22.65
CA SER A 4 -18.84 -0.80 23.74
C SER A 4 -18.47 -2.27 23.95
N ASP A 5 -18.22 -3.00 22.85
CA ASP A 5 -17.78 -4.39 22.89
C ASP A 5 -17.02 -4.79 21.60
N MET A 6 -16.63 -6.07 21.54
CA MET A 6 -15.93 -6.63 20.38
C MET A 6 -16.83 -6.79 19.16
N GLN A 7 -18.13 -6.98 19.36
CA GLN A 7 -19.09 -7.13 18.27
C GLN A 7 -19.30 -5.82 17.52
N GLU A 8 -19.20 -4.68 18.21
CA GLU A 8 -19.22 -3.35 17.58
C GLU A 8 -18.01 -3.13 16.67
N VAL A 9 -16.83 -3.58 17.11
CA VAL A 9 -15.60 -3.54 16.30
C VAL A 9 -15.75 -4.39 15.04
N GLU A 10 -16.26 -5.62 15.18
CA GLU A 10 -16.47 -6.51 14.03
C GLU A 10 -17.47 -5.93 13.03
N GLN A 11 -18.61 -5.41 13.49
CA GLN A 11 -19.57 -4.74 12.61
C GLN A 11 -18.98 -3.53 11.89
N THR A 12 -18.15 -2.75 12.59
CA THR A 12 -17.48 -1.59 11.98
C THR A 12 -16.54 -2.04 10.87
N LEU A 13 -15.73 -3.09 11.11
CA LEU A 13 -14.80 -3.64 10.12
C LEU A 13 -15.53 -4.28 8.93
N GLU A 14 -16.63 -4.98 9.17
CA GLU A 14 -17.49 -5.52 8.11
C GLU A 14 -18.10 -4.40 7.26
N GLY A 15 -18.58 -3.33 7.91
CA GLY A 15 -19.08 -2.14 7.22
C GLY A 15 -18.02 -1.47 6.36
N LEU A 16 -16.78 -1.39 6.84
CA LEU A 16 -15.64 -0.84 6.08
C LEU A 16 -15.19 -1.74 4.91
N ALA A 17 -15.39 -3.05 5.03
CA ALA A 17 -15.09 -4.01 3.96
C ALA A 17 -16.19 -4.07 2.89
N ALA A 18 -17.44 -3.74 3.23
CA ALA A 18 -18.60 -3.88 2.34
C ALA A 18 -19.07 -2.57 1.68
N ARG A 19 -18.30 -1.49 1.79
CA ARG A 19 -18.70 -0.17 1.28
C ARG A 19 -18.82 -0.15 -0.25
N GLU A 20 -19.80 0.61 -0.75
CA GLU A 20 -20.06 0.78 -2.19
C GLU A 20 -19.01 1.66 -2.89
N ASP A 21 -18.38 2.59 -2.16
CA ASP A 21 -17.30 3.46 -2.67
C ASP A 21 -15.92 2.78 -2.64
N GLY A 22 -15.89 1.48 -2.38
CA GLY A 22 -14.68 0.66 -2.36
C GLY A 22 -14.31 0.21 -0.94
N PRO A 23 -13.81 -1.03 -0.77
CA PRO A 23 -13.42 -1.55 0.53
C PRO A 23 -12.22 -0.79 1.10
N TYR A 24 -12.26 -0.45 2.38
CA TYR A 24 -11.13 0.18 3.08
C TYR A 24 -10.28 -0.81 3.85
N VAL A 25 -10.84 -1.98 4.17
CA VAL A 25 -10.15 -3.06 4.86
C VAL A 25 -10.47 -4.40 4.21
N ALA A 26 -9.53 -5.34 4.30
CA ALA A 26 -9.72 -6.74 3.92
C ALA A 26 -9.56 -7.66 5.13
N ARG A 27 -10.45 -8.65 5.25
CA ARG A 27 -10.34 -9.72 6.26
C ARG A 27 -9.36 -10.78 5.77
N LEU A 28 -8.32 -11.04 6.56
CA LEU A 28 -7.30 -12.03 6.24
C LEU A 28 -7.73 -13.46 6.64
N PRO A 29 -7.18 -14.49 5.98
CA PRO A 29 -7.33 -15.87 6.41
C PRO A 29 -6.95 -16.06 7.87
N ARG A 30 -7.66 -16.94 8.57
CA ARG A 30 -7.39 -17.24 9.97
C ARG A 30 -6.08 -18.03 10.09
N GLU A 31 -5.24 -17.60 11.01
CA GLU A 31 -4.04 -18.35 11.36
C GLU A 31 -4.39 -19.65 12.11
N PRO A 32 -3.61 -20.72 11.91
CA PRO A 32 -3.75 -21.94 12.68
C PRO A 32 -3.72 -21.68 14.19
N GLY A 33 -4.72 -22.20 14.91
CA GLY A 33 -4.83 -22.04 16.37
C GLY A 33 -5.39 -20.70 16.85
N LYS A 34 -5.68 -19.74 15.97
CA LYS A 34 -6.32 -18.46 16.34
C LYS A 34 -7.84 -18.53 16.20
N ARG A 35 -8.54 -17.93 17.16
CA ARG A 35 -10.01 -17.88 17.19
C ARG A 35 -10.60 -16.83 16.27
N GLU A 36 -9.81 -15.84 15.88
CA GLU A 36 -10.26 -14.64 15.16
C GLU A 36 -9.39 -14.40 13.91
N SER A 37 -9.94 -13.66 12.94
CA SER A 37 -9.22 -13.18 11.76
C SER A 37 -8.54 -11.85 12.04
N ARG A 38 -7.45 -11.58 11.32
CA ARG A 38 -6.86 -10.23 11.26
C ARG A 38 -7.47 -9.42 10.11
N TYR A 39 -7.40 -8.10 10.18
CA TYR A 39 -7.82 -7.17 9.12
C TYR A 39 -6.64 -6.30 8.69
N MET A 40 -6.60 -5.93 7.40
CA MET A 40 -5.56 -5.08 6.80
C MET A 40 -6.20 -3.91 6.05
N HIS A 41 -5.63 -2.71 6.12
CA HIS A 41 -6.13 -1.56 5.35
C HIS A 41 -5.73 -1.64 3.87
N LEU A 42 -6.52 -1.03 2.99
CA LEU A 42 -6.30 -1.04 1.54
C LEU A 42 -5.75 0.30 0.99
N PHE A 43 -5.39 1.24 1.87
CA PHE A 43 -4.86 2.55 1.47
C PHE A 43 -3.41 2.55 0.97
N SER A 44 -2.69 1.43 1.07
CA SER A 44 -1.28 1.31 0.67
C SER A 44 -1.06 0.33 -0.47
N GLY A 45 -2.10 0.07 -1.26
CA GLY A 45 -2.09 -0.86 -2.38
C GLY A 45 -3.03 -2.04 -2.16
N ASP A 46 -3.27 -2.79 -3.24
CA ASP A 46 -4.13 -3.96 -3.23
C ASP A 46 -3.49 -5.10 -2.42
N VAL A 47 -4.25 -5.63 -1.46
CA VAL A 47 -3.89 -6.87 -0.76
C VAL A 47 -4.44 -8.02 -1.58
N GLU A 48 -3.57 -8.79 -2.25
CA GLU A 48 -3.98 -10.07 -2.82
C GLU A 48 -4.37 -11.01 -1.66
N VAL A 49 -5.67 -11.14 -1.38
CA VAL A 49 -6.22 -11.98 -0.30
C VAL A 49 -6.08 -13.50 -0.59
N ALA A 50 -5.38 -13.86 -1.67
CA ALA A 50 -5.00 -15.23 -1.97
C ALA A 50 -3.81 -15.62 -1.09
N SER A 51 -4.11 -16.29 0.03
CA SER A 51 -3.14 -17.02 0.86
C SER A 51 -1.88 -16.23 1.18
N VAL A 52 -1.86 -15.60 2.37
CA VAL A 52 -0.61 -15.17 3.01
C VAL A 52 0.16 -16.42 3.47
N GLU A 53 0.51 -17.29 2.53
CA GLU A 53 1.70 -18.12 2.64
C GLU A 53 2.84 -17.22 2.21
N SER A 54 3.77 -17.01 3.14
CA SER A 54 5.01 -16.25 3.01
C SER A 54 4.93 -14.73 3.18
N ASP A 55 5.54 -14.32 4.29
CA ASP A 55 6.25 -13.07 4.53
C ASP A 55 7.35 -12.74 3.46
N ALA A 56 7.34 -13.41 2.30
CA ALA A 56 8.27 -13.17 1.19
C ALA A 56 7.79 -12.05 0.24
N GLY A 57 6.50 -11.69 0.28
CA GLY A 57 5.94 -10.61 -0.53
C GLY A 57 6.50 -9.22 -0.18
N SER A 58 6.91 -9.00 1.08
CA SER A 58 7.46 -7.70 1.53
C SER A 58 8.88 -7.45 1.00
N LEU A 59 9.71 -8.48 0.82
CA LEU A 59 11.06 -8.31 0.27
C LEU A 59 11.03 -8.09 -1.26
N ALA A 60 10.19 -8.84 -1.98
CA ALA A 60 10.01 -8.66 -3.42
C ALA A 60 9.41 -7.29 -3.78
N SER A 61 8.51 -6.75 -2.93
CA SER A 61 7.97 -5.40 -3.11
C SER A 61 8.99 -4.30 -2.77
N ASN A 62 9.96 -4.55 -1.87
CA ASN A 62 11.04 -3.62 -1.60
C ASN A 62 12.08 -3.55 -2.74
N ASP A 63 12.47 -4.69 -3.32
CA ASP A 63 13.45 -4.70 -4.44
C ASP A 63 12.86 -4.06 -5.71
N THR A 64 11.59 -4.33 -5.99
CA THR A 64 10.88 -3.68 -7.11
C THR A 64 10.68 -2.18 -6.88
N LEU A 65 10.42 -1.76 -5.63
CA LEU A 65 10.35 -0.36 -5.26
C LEU A 65 11.72 0.32 -5.42
N ALA A 66 12.80 -0.31 -4.95
CA ALA A 66 14.15 0.23 -5.06
C ALA A 66 14.55 0.47 -6.53
N ALA A 67 14.31 -0.52 -7.41
CA ALA A 67 14.58 -0.39 -8.84
C ALA A 67 13.75 0.74 -9.50
N ARG A 68 12.49 0.91 -9.09
CA ARG A 68 11.64 1.99 -9.59
C ARG A 68 12.10 3.36 -9.10
N VAL A 69 12.55 3.46 -7.85
CA VAL A 69 13.09 4.69 -7.27
C VAL A 69 14.37 5.08 -8.00
N GLU A 70 15.30 4.14 -8.22
CA GLU A 70 16.54 4.38 -8.97
C GLU A 70 16.25 4.92 -10.38
N ALA A 71 15.35 4.28 -11.13
CA ALA A 71 14.96 4.74 -12.47
C ALA A 71 14.35 6.16 -12.46
N LEU A 72 13.54 6.48 -11.46
CA LEU A 72 12.96 7.81 -11.31
C LEU A 72 14.01 8.86 -10.93
N GLU A 73 14.98 8.51 -10.09
CA GLU A 73 16.07 9.41 -9.72
C GLU A 73 16.96 9.75 -10.93
N GLU A 74 17.26 8.78 -11.78
CA GLU A 74 17.96 9.00 -13.05
C GLU A 74 17.18 9.90 -14.01
N GLU A 75 15.87 9.65 -14.16
CA GLU A 75 15.02 10.47 -15.02
C GLU A 75 14.96 11.92 -14.52
N VAL A 76 14.79 12.11 -13.20
CA VAL A 76 14.78 13.44 -12.57
C VAL A 76 16.12 14.15 -12.76
N ALA A 77 17.25 13.44 -12.64
CA ALA A 77 18.57 14.01 -12.88
C ALA A 77 18.70 14.48 -14.35
N GLY A 78 18.26 13.67 -15.31
CA GLY A 78 18.25 14.03 -16.72
C GLY A 78 17.34 15.22 -17.04
N LEU A 79 16.16 15.29 -16.41
CA LEU A 79 15.23 16.41 -16.55
C LEU A 79 15.82 17.71 -15.98
N LYS A 80 16.48 17.65 -14.82
CA LYS A 80 17.15 18.81 -14.21
C LYS A 80 18.27 19.35 -15.10
N GLN A 81 19.11 18.49 -15.67
CA GLN A 81 20.16 18.93 -16.59
C GLN A 81 19.60 19.63 -17.85
N ARG A 82 18.51 19.10 -18.41
CA ARG A 82 17.84 19.75 -19.56
C ARG A 82 17.24 21.09 -19.18
N LEU A 83 16.65 21.19 -17.98
CA LEU A 83 16.11 22.44 -17.47
C LEU A 83 17.21 23.48 -17.27
N ASP A 84 18.33 23.10 -16.66
CA ASP A 84 19.48 23.99 -16.44
C ASP A 84 20.05 24.49 -17.78
N ALA A 85 20.16 23.61 -18.78
CA ALA A 85 20.60 24.00 -20.12
C ALA A 85 19.64 24.99 -20.80
N LEU A 86 18.32 24.78 -20.65
CA LEU A 86 17.31 25.70 -21.19
C LEU A 86 17.34 27.06 -20.47
N LEU A 87 17.46 27.06 -19.14
CA LEU A 87 17.55 28.28 -18.35
C LEU A 87 18.82 29.08 -18.68
N ALA A 88 19.95 28.40 -18.89
CA ALA A 88 21.17 29.04 -19.33
C ALA A 88 21.02 29.66 -20.73
N HIS A 89 20.31 28.98 -21.65
CA HIS A 89 20.08 29.49 -23.01
C HIS A 89 19.09 30.65 -23.08
N LEU A 90 18.16 30.76 -22.12
CA LEU A 90 17.18 31.86 -22.02
C LEU A 90 17.69 33.07 -21.23
N GLY A 91 18.82 32.92 -20.52
CA GLY A 91 19.46 33.96 -19.72
C GLY A 91 20.57 34.74 -20.45
N ASP A 92 20.98 34.27 -21.63
CA ASP A 92 21.78 34.99 -22.65
C ASP A 92 20.85 35.75 -23.62
#